data_AF-A0A2E2HJN3-F1
#
_entry.id   AF-A0A2E2HJN3-F1
#
_cell.length_a   1.000
_cell.length_b   1.000
_cell.length_c   1.000
_cell.angle_alpha   90.00
_cell.angle_beta   90.00
_cell.angle_gamma   90.00
#
_symmetry.space_group_name_H-M   'P 1'
#
loop_
_entity.id
_entity.type
_entity.pdbx_description
1 polymer ?
#
loop_
_entity_poly.entity_id
_entity_poly.type
_entity_poly.pdbx_seq_one_letter_code
_entity_poly.pdbx_strand_id
1 'polypeptide(L)'
;MPVRLPDPEVDFIGPYNRLSASQVNTWKACPRLWYYEKVRRFVMPQIPILFVGRAVEEAICKTLKESPALIVSSAPAEIYLETPLDEEGRPNREYNEKWPAEQLLTLPPSKWPDSITALQEWGTRRVLTHLAVSLEAMRIEWSKHDRKAGDWKRDVDIERCAMMAKNGIRMHMQEVKACLESISEDELDAWRSGQRHYWPAPDGRGYSLDKHPLAQTGQITLIEAWEIARPWFVDPDAKPFMMNAVHPEHWFQGEYDLVYRWGGQNKIVDIKASLGNSDRSGDYVEQLRMYAYLWWSTTDNQMIDSLEIWYLAADAIKSVQVPVEEELEALGSELKSLWSELREETPNIEGCPPKPAPMRSFGPGGVPSSETPQKSRCQRC
;
A
#
# COMPACT_ATOMS: atom_id res chain seq x y z
N MET A 1 -8.21 11.94 0.80
CA MET A 1 -6.87 12.13 1.35
C MET A 1 -6.40 10.80 1.92
N PRO A 2 -5.23 10.31 1.50
CA PRO A 2 -4.75 8.98 1.89
C PRO A 2 -4.26 8.89 3.34
N VAL A 3 -4.02 10.03 3.99
CA VAL A 3 -3.63 10.12 5.40
C VAL A 3 -4.55 11.09 6.10
N ARG A 4 -5.04 10.68 7.27
CA ARG A 4 -5.79 11.51 8.19
C ARG A 4 -5.31 11.21 9.60
N LEU A 5 -4.50 12.11 10.11
CA LEU A 5 -3.90 11.98 11.43
C LEU A 5 -5.00 12.14 12.51
N PRO A 6 -4.93 11.37 13.61
CA PRO A 6 -5.81 11.57 14.75
C PRO A 6 -5.52 12.94 15.38
N ASP A 7 -6.56 13.56 15.92
CA ASP A 7 -6.41 14.76 16.73
C ASP A 7 -6.13 14.33 18.19
N PRO A 8 -4.92 14.59 18.71
CA PRO A 8 -4.52 14.11 20.03
C PRO A 8 -5.35 14.69 21.18
N GLU A 9 -6.00 15.83 20.99
CA GLU A 9 -6.83 16.47 22.02
C GLU A 9 -8.18 15.77 22.22
N VAL A 10 -8.64 15.01 21.22
CA VAL A 10 -9.95 14.34 21.22
C VAL A 10 -9.87 12.82 20.99
N ASP A 11 -8.69 12.27 20.68
CA ASP A 11 -8.49 10.83 20.53
C ASP A 11 -8.36 10.12 21.88
N PHE A 12 -9.51 9.77 22.46
CA PHE A 12 -9.58 8.97 23.70
C PHE A 12 -9.48 7.46 23.47
N ILE A 13 -9.43 7.00 22.21
CA ILE A 13 -9.37 5.58 21.85
C ILE A 13 -7.92 5.11 21.81
N GLY A 14 -7.06 5.91 21.16
CA GLY A 14 -5.65 5.64 21.00
C GLY A 14 -5.34 4.51 19.98
N PRO A 15 -4.06 4.39 19.56
CA PRO A 15 -3.67 3.59 18.41
C PRO A 15 -3.86 2.08 18.58
N TYR A 16 -3.87 1.56 19.81
CA TYR A 16 -3.95 0.11 20.08
C TYR A 16 -5.39 -0.42 20.17
N ASN A 17 -6.38 0.46 20.34
CA ASN A 17 -7.79 0.11 20.47
C ASN A 17 -8.60 0.39 19.21
N ARG A 18 -8.00 0.98 18.17
CA ARG A 18 -8.65 1.12 16.87
C ARG A 18 -8.86 -0.25 16.23
N LEU A 19 -9.98 -0.43 15.57
CA LEU A 19 -10.26 -1.57 14.70
C LEU A 19 -9.52 -1.39 13.37
N SER A 20 -9.14 -2.49 12.73
CA SER A 20 -8.56 -2.51 11.38
C SER A 20 -9.14 -3.64 10.54
N ALA A 21 -9.03 -3.53 9.21
CA ALA A 21 -9.55 -4.52 8.28
C ALA A 21 -9.07 -5.95 8.59
N SER A 22 -7.79 -6.12 8.96
CA SER A 22 -7.26 -7.43 9.35
C SER A 22 -7.94 -8.00 10.60
N GLN A 23 -8.31 -7.17 11.57
CA GLN A 23 -9.04 -7.62 12.76
C GLN A 23 -10.47 -8.02 12.45
N VAL A 24 -11.15 -7.24 11.59
CA VAL A 24 -12.49 -7.56 11.10
C VAL A 24 -12.49 -8.89 10.37
N ASN A 25 -11.55 -9.08 9.44
CA ASN A 25 -11.41 -10.31 8.67
C ASN A 25 -11.10 -11.51 9.58
N THR A 26 -10.20 -11.38 10.55
CA THR A 26 -9.93 -12.46 11.53
C THR A 26 -11.17 -12.81 12.35
N TRP A 27 -11.94 -11.82 12.81
CA TRP A 27 -13.18 -12.04 13.56
C TRP A 27 -14.23 -12.78 12.73
N LYS A 28 -14.55 -12.26 11.53
CA LYS A 28 -15.50 -12.88 10.60
C LYS A 28 -15.08 -14.29 10.20
N ALA A 29 -13.77 -14.53 10.08
CA ALA A 29 -13.22 -15.84 9.76
C ALA A 29 -13.31 -16.84 10.92
N CYS A 30 -13.00 -16.42 12.15
CA CYS A 30 -13.14 -17.23 13.36
C CYS A 30 -13.01 -16.36 14.64
N PRO A 31 -14.11 -16.14 15.39
CA PRO A 31 -14.09 -15.39 16.65
C PRO A 31 -13.09 -15.95 17.67
N ARG A 32 -13.01 -17.28 17.78
CA ARG A 32 -12.05 -17.93 18.68
C ARG A 32 -10.59 -17.64 18.31
N LEU A 33 -10.27 -17.63 17.01
CA LEU A 33 -8.93 -17.29 16.54
C LEU A 33 -8.59 -15.84 16.89
N TRP A 34 -9.53 -14.92 16.65
CA TRP A 34 -9.38 -13.51 17.01
C TRP A 34 -9.08 -13.36 18.50
N TYR A 35 -9.84 -14.04 19.37
CA TYR A 35 -9.63 -14.01 20.82
C TYR A 35 -8.23 -14.49 21.21
N TYR A 36 -7.79 -15.62 20.66
CA TYR A 36 -6.45 -16.13 20.93
C TYR A 36 -5.35 -15.17 20.48
N GLU A 37 -5.46 -14.57 19.30
CA GLU A 37 -4.44 -13.65 18.78
C GLU A 37 -4.45 -12.29 19.47
N LYS A 38 -5.63 -11.70 19.69
CA LYS A 38 -5.78 -10.30 20.10
C LYS A 38 -5.93 -10.14 21.61
N VAL A 39 -6.57 -11.09 22.29
CA VAL A 39 -6.76 -11.05 23.75
C VAL A 39 -5.68 -11.88 24.46
N ARG A 40 -5.45 -13.13 24.05
CA ARG A 40 -4.45 -14.01 24.69
C ARG A 40 -3.03 -13.86 24.15
N ARG A 41 -2.85 -13.13 23.04
CA ARG A 41 -1.55 -12.91 22.38
C ARG A 41 -0.86 -14.21 21.93
N PHE A 42 -1.64 -15.24 21.62
CA PHE A 42 -1.18 -16.44 20.93
C PHE A 42 -1.10 -16.17 19.44
N VAL A 43 -0.01 -15.50 19.04
CA VAL A 43 0.19 -15.06 17.66
C VAL A 43 1.00 -16.11 16.89
N MET A 44 0.57 -16.42 15.66
CA MET A 44 1.15 -17.48 14.81
C MET A 44 2.66 -17.33 14.58
N PRO A 45 3.39 -18.44 14.33
CA PRO A 45 4.80 -18.40 13.95
C PRO A 45 5.07 -17.47 12.76
N GLN A 46 6.23 -16.81 12.79
CA GLN A 46 6.64 -15.89 11.74
C GLN A 46 7.51 -16.61 10.72
N ILE A 47 6.93 -16.91 9.56
CA ILE A 47 7.57 -17.66 8.46
C ILE A 47 8.11 -16.72 7.37
N PRO A 48 9.17 -17.10 6.62
CA PRO A 48 9.84 -16.22 5.66
C PRO A 48 8.91 -15.55 4.64
N ILE A 49 7.90 -16.27 4.14
CA ILE A 49 7.00 -15.75 3.10
C ILE A 49 6.19 -14.51 3.55
N LEU A 50 5.96 -14.32 4.85
CA LEU A 50 5.30 -13.10 5.36
C LEU A 50 6.19 -11.86 5.21
N PHE A 51 7.51 -12.03 5.32
CA PHE A 51 8.48 -10.96 5.16
C PHE A 51 8.81 -10.71 3.68
N VAL A 52 8.77 -11.75 2.84
CA VAL A 52 8.93 -11.61 1.39
C VAL A 52 7.89 -10.66 0.80
N GLY A 53 6.64 -10.73 1.25
CA GLY A 53 5.59 -9.80 0.82
C GLY A 53 5.97 -8.34 1.05
N ARG A 54 6.43 -8.03 2.27
CA ARG A 54 6.90 -6.69 2.66
C ARG A 54 8.11 -6.26 1.83
N ALA A 55 9.11 -7.14 1.61
CA ALA A 55 10.28 -6.80 0.80
C ALA A 55 9.92 -6.43 -0.64
N VAL A 56 8.98 -7.14 -1.27
CA VAL A 56 8.56 -6.88 -2.65
C VAL A 56 7.80 -5.56 -2.74
N GLU A 57 6.89 -5.30 -1.80
CA GLU A 57 6.14 -4.04 -1.72
C GLU A 57 7.08 -2.85 -1.50
N GLU A 58 7.97 -2.94 -0.52
CA GLU A 58 8.96 -1.91 -0.22
C GLU A 58 9.86 -1.61 -1.42
N ALA A 59 10.31 -2.63 -2.16
CA ALA A 59 11.11 -2.45 -3.36
C ALA A 59 10.37 -1.69 -4.48
N ILE A 60 9.07 -1.98 -4.65
CA ILE A 60 8.21 -1.25 -5.59
C ILE A 60 8.08 0.21 -5.12
N CYS A 61 7.69 0.45 -3.88
CA CYS A 61 7.52 1.79 -3.32
C CYS A 61 8.81 2.63 -3.40
N LYS A 62 9.97 2.05 -3.06
CA LYS A 62 11.28 2.72 -3.23
C LYS A 62 11.59 3.06 -4.69
N THR A 63 11.20 2.21 -5.63
CA THR A 63 11.34 2.52 -7.07
C THR A 63 10.40 3.64 -7.51
N LEU A 64 9.15 3.62 -7.05
CA LEU A 64 8.16 4.67 -7.35
C LEU A 64 8.52 6.01 -6.70
N LYS A 65 9.29 6.01 -5.60
CA LYS A 65 9.85 7.22 -4.98
C LYS A 65 10.87 7.91 -5.88
N GLU A 66 11.55 7.17 -6.75
CA GLU A 66 12.60 7.70 -7.62
C GLU A 66 12.08 8.38 -8.88
N SER A 67 12.96 9.15 -9.52
CA SER A 67 12.69 9.77 -10.82
C SER A 67 13.72 9.35 -11.87
N PRO A 68 13.28 8.89 -13.06
CA PRO A 68 14.18 8.54 -14.17
C PRO A 68 14.97 9.75 -14.71
N ALA A 69 14.53 10.98 -14.42
CA ALA A 69 15.26 12.19 -14.79
C ALA A 69 16.36 12.58 -13.78
N LEU A 70 16.42 11.93 -12.61
CA LEU A 70 17.41 12.21 -11.56
C LEU A 70 18.38 11.05 -11.36
N ILE A 71 17.92 9.80 -11.55
CA ILE A 71 18.65 8.61 -11.18
C ILE A 71 18.86 7.71 -12.40
N VAL A 72 20.10 7.32 -12.66
CA VAL A 72 20.42 6.32 -13.70
C VAL A 72 20.04 4.92 -13.23
N SER A 73 19.69 4.02 -14.16
CA SER A 73 19.20 2.67 -13.81
C SER A 73 20.17 1.84 -12.95
N SER A 74 21.47 2.13 -13.04
CA SER A 74 22.55 1.41 -12.34
C SER A 74 23.00 2.07 -11.03
N ALA A 75 22.30 3.08 -10.54
CA ALA A 75 22.63 3.74 -9.28
C ALA A 75 22.56 2.75 -8.09
N PRO A 76 23.24 3.00 -6.97
CA PRO A 76 23.03 2.23 -5.74
C PRO A 76 21.59 2.38 -5.23
N ALA A 77 21.17 1.52 -4.29
CA ALA A 77 19.84 1.60 -3.68
C ALA A 77 19.71 2.85 -2.79
N GLU A 78 20.81 3.24 -2.15
CA GLU A 78 20.93 4.34 -1.19
C GLU A 78 21.22 5.69 -1.86
N ILE A 79 20.87 5.83 -3.15
CA ILE A 79 21.16 7.05 -3.92
C ILE A 79 20.35 8.26 -3.42
N TYR A 80 19.14 8.03 -2.89
CA TYR A 80 18.42 9.04 -2.12
C TYR A 80 18.86 9.00 -0.67
N LEU A 81 19.09 10.20 -0.13
CA LEU A 81 19.16 10.40 1.31
C LEU A 81 17.78 10.11 1.94
N GLU A 82 17.79 9.81 3.23
CA GLU A 82 16.58 9.58 4.01
C GLU A 82 15.66 10.82 3.98
N THR A 83 14.35 10.59 3.90
CA THR A 83 13.35 11.65 4.04
C THR A 83 13.50 12.31 5.43
N PRO A 84 13.53 13.65 5.53
CA PRO A 84 13.53 14.35 6.81
C PRO A 84 12.23 14.07 7.58
N LEU A 85 12.34 13.60 8.82
CA LEU A 85 11.21 13.25 9.67
C LEU A 85 11.00 14.25 10.82
N ASP A 86 9.76 14.37 11.28
CA ASP A 86 9.41 15.07 12.52
C ASP A 86 9.67 14.20 13.76
N GLU A 87 9.38 14.73 14.95
CA GLU A 87 9.64 14.03 16.22
C GLU A 87 8.84 12.71 16.33
N GLU A 88 7.64 12.68 15.74
CA GLU A 88 6.77 11.52 15.68
C GLU A 88 7.21 10.50 14.62
N GLY A 89 8.09 10.87 13.70
CA GLY A 89 8.63 10.01 12.64
C GLY A 89 7.82 10.01 11.34
N ARG A 90 7.10 11.09 11.05
CA ARG A 90 6.42 11.35 9.76
C ARG A 90 7.29 12.26 8.91
N PRO A 91 7.16 12.27 7.57
CA PRO A 91 7.84 13.26 6.74
C PRO A 91 7.51 14.69 7.20
N ASN A 92 8.54 15.47 7.51
CA ASN A 92 8.40 16.74 8.20
C ASN A 92 7.93 17.86 7.27
N ARG A 93 6.68 18.29 7.41
CA ARG A 93 6.09 19.35 6.57
C ARG A 93 6.75 20.71 6.73
N GLU A 94 7.32 20.97 7.90
CA GLU A 94 7.96 22.24 8.25
C GLU A 94 9.47 22.22 7.99
N TYR A 95 9.98 21.17 7.34
CA TYR A 95 11.39 21.09 6.97
C TYR A 95 11.71 22.12 5.88
N ASN A 96 12.62 23.04 6.19
CA ASN A 96 12.94 24.21 5.38
C ASN A 96 14.27 24.12 4.61
N GLU A 97 14.95 22.97 4.67
CA GLU A 97 16.13 22.70 3.86
C GLU A 97 15.78 21.80 2.66
N LYS A 98 16.80 21.37 1.91
CA LYS A 98 16.61 20.61 0.68
C LYS A 98 16.21 19.17 0.95
N TRP A 99 15.12 18.74 0.33
CA TRP A 99 14.68 17.35 0.33
C TRP A 99 15.59 16.47 -0.57
N PRO A 100 15.59 15.14 -0.40
CA PRO A 100 16.54 14.24 -1.07
C PRO A 100 16.65 14.42 -2.60
N ALA A 101 15.53 14.59 -3.30
CA ALA A 101 15.50 14.79 -4.75
C ALA A 101 16.00 16.18 -5.18
N GLU A 102 15.87 17.20 -4.32
CA GLU A 102 16.33 18.58 -4.57
C GLU A 102 17.86 18.72 -4.39
N GLN A 103 18.49 17.70 -3.81
CA GLN A 103 19.95 17.62 -3.68
C GLN A 103 20.61 16.95 -4.89
N LEU A 104 19.82 16.31 -5.77
CA LEU A 104 20.32 15.70 -6.99
C LEU A 104 20.25 16.68 -8.17
N LEU A 105 21.26 16.62 -9.04
CA LEU A 105 21.23 17.30 -10.32
C LEU A 105 20.39 16.50 -11.32
N THR A 106 19.56 17.21 -12.07
CA THR A 106 18.84 16.61 -13.19
C THR A 106 19.81 16.06 -14.22
N LEU A 107 19.59 14.83 -14.65
CA LEU A 107 20.35 14.20 -15.72
C LEU A 107 20.15 14.98 -17.03
N PRO A 108 21.15 15.04 -17.92
CA PRO A 108 20.94 15.64 -19.23
C PRO A 108 19.86 14.87 -19.99
N PRO A 109 19.01 15.53 -20.81
CA PRO A 109 17.90 14.87 -21.52
C PRO A 109 18.31 13.65 -22.37
N SER A 110 19.55 13.62 -22.87
CA SER A 110 20.11 12.47 -23.60
C SER A 110 20.29 11.20 -22.75
N LYS A 111 20.08 11.29 -21.43
CA LYS A 111 20.12 10.17 -20.49
C LYS A 111 18.73 9.76 -19.99
N TRP A 112 17.70 10.52 -20.34
CA TRP A 112 16.33 10.18 -19.97
C TRP A 112 15.83 9.02 -20.84
N PRO A 113 14.96 8.16 -20.31
CA PRO A 113 14.23 7.21 -21.14
C PRO A 113 13.42 7.94 -22.22
N ASP A 114 13.58 7.51 -23.47
CA ASP A 114 12.94 8.10 -24.65
C ASP A 114 11.71 7.32 -25.14
N SER A 115 11.41 6.20 -24.49
CA SER A 115 10.32 5.29 -24.86
C SER A 115 9.77 4.58 -23.63
N ILE A 116 8.51 4.13 -23.72
CA ILE A 116 7.84 3.33 -22.67
C ILE A 116 8.69 2.10 -22.32
N THR A 117 9.28 1.45 -23.32
CA THR A 117 10.18 0.30 -23.13
C THR A 117 11.42 0.68 -22.33
N ALA A 118 12.11 1.76 -22.71
CA ALA A 118 13.30 2.22 -21.97
C ALA A 118 12.97 2.62 -20.52
N LEU A 119 11.80 3.22 -20.29
CA LEU A 119 11.34 3.59 -18.95
C LEU A 119 11.01 2.35 -18.11
N GLN A 120 10.34 1.35 -18.70
CA GLN A 120 10.09 0.08 -18.03
C GLN A 120 11.39 -0.66 -17.71
N GLU A 121 12.37 -0.65 -18.62
CA GLU A 121 13.70 -1.23 -18.37
C GLU A 121 14.43 -0.51 -17.23
N TRP A 122 14.33 0.82 -17.17
CA TRP A 122 14.84 1.61 -16.05
C TRP A 122 14.18 1.17 -14.73
N GLY A 123 12.85 1.17 -14.65
CA GLY A 123 12.11 0.79 -13.45
C GLY A 123 12.37 -0.66 -13.03
N THR A 124 12.49 -1.57 -14.00
CA THR A 124 12.86 -2.97 -13.79
C THR A 124 14.23 -3.10 -13.14
N ARG A 125 15.22 -2.32 -13.58
CA ARG A 125 16.55 -2.35 -12.96
C ARG A 125 16.53 -1.77 -11.55
N ARG A 126 15.83 -0.64 -11.35
CA ARG A 126 15.70 0.00 -10.03
C ARG A 126 15.02 -0.91 -9.01
N VAL A 127 13.90 -1.55 -9.38
CA VAL A 127 13.17 -2.43 -8.46
C VAL A 127 14.00 -3.66 -8.06
N LEU A 128 14.84 -4.19 -8.95
CA LEU A 128 15.73 -5.30 -8.62
C LEU A 128 16.86 -4.88 -7.68
N THR A 129 17.40 -3.67 -7.85
CA THR A 129 18.37 -3.08 -6.91
C THR A 129 17.76 -2.94 -5.51
N HIS A 130 16.56 -2.38 -5.41
CA HIS A 130 15.87 -2.23 -4.12
C HIS A 130 15.46 -3.56 -3.51
N LEU A 131 14.97 -4.50 -4.32
CA LEU A 131 14.55 -5.82 -3.85
C LEU A 131 15.69 -6.58 -3.17
N ALA A 132 16.91 -6.50 -3.70
CA ALA A 132 18.06 -7.16 -3.10
C ALA A 132 18.32 -6.69 -1.66
N VAL A 133 18.26 -5.37 -1.44
CA VAL A 133 18.47 -4.76 -0.11
C VAL A 133 17.29 -5.06 0.81
N SER A 134 16.05 -4.91 0.33
CA SER A 134 14.84 -5.17 1.13
C SER A 134 14.71 -6.64 1.53
N LEU A 135 15.07 -7.59 0.67
CA LEU A 135 15.09 -9.02 1.03
C LEU A 135 16.10 -9.33 2.12
N GLU A 136 17.30 -8.73 2.07
CA GLU A 136 18.30 -8.94 3.11
C GLU A 136 17.88 -8.31 4.45
N ALA A 137 17.30 -7.10 4.42
CA ALA A 137 16.73 -6.46 5.60
C ALA A 137 15.64 -7.34 6.24
N MET A 138 14.72 -7.84 5.43
CA MET A 138 13.65 -8.75 5.85
C MET A 138 14.18 -10.10 6.36
N ARG A 139 15.26 -10.64 5.78
CA ARG A 139 15.92 -11.84 6.28
C ARG A 139 16.49 -11.63 7.67
N ILE A 140 17.13 -10.49 7.90
CA ILE A 140 17.69 -10.11 9.20
C ILE A 140 16.55 -9.95 10.22
N GLU A 141 15.48 -9.24 9.86
CA GLU A 141 14.30 -9.04 10.72
C GLU A 141 13.68 -10.38 11.13
N TRP A 142 13.39 -11.26 10.17
CA TRP A 142 12.89 -12.61 10.42
C TRP A 142 13.84 -13.41 11.32
N SER A 143 15.15 -13.35 11.07
CA SER A 143 16.13 -14.13 11.85
C SER A 143 16.22 -13.73 13.32
N LYS A 144 15.86 -12.48 13.65
CA LYS A 144 15.83 -11.93 15.01
C LYS A 144 14.48 -12.10 15.70
N HIS A 145 13.44 -12.47 14.97
CA HIS A 145 12.09 -12.56 15.52
C HIS A 145 11.96 -13.74 16.50
N ASP A 146 11.48 -13.50 17.71
CA ASP A 146 11.36 -14.52 18.79
C ASP A 146 10.55 -15.75 18.37
N ARG A 147 9.51 -15.52 17.55
CA ARG A 147 8.61 -16.56 17.03
C ARG A 147 8.95 -17.03 15.62
N LYS A 148 10.20 -16.86 15.16
CA LYS A 148 10.62 -17.29 13.82
C LYS A 148 10.41 -18.80 13.63
N ALA A 149 9.92 -19.17 12.47
CA ALA A 149 9.79 -20.56 12.03
C ALA A 149 10.11 -20.66 10.53
N GLY A 150 10.32 -21.89 10.04
CA GLY A 150 10.72 -22.13 8.65
C GLY A 150 12.21 -21.93 8.41
N ASP A 151 12.60 -21.95 7.14
CA ASP A 151 13.98 -21.79 6.69
C ASP A 151 14.03 -20.81 5.52
N TRP A 152 14.69 -19.65 5.70
CA TRP A 152 14.77 -18.64 4.65
C TRP A 152 15.37 -19.16 3.34
N LYS A 153 16.45 -19.96 3.41
CA LYS A 153 17.15 -20.43 2.20
C LYS A 153 16.31 -21.43 1.42
N ARG A 154 15.49 -22.23 2.12
CA ARG A 154 14.63 -23.23 1.48
C ARG A 154 13.29 -22.65 1.03
N ASP A 155 12.73 -21.74 1.81
CA ASP A 155 11.34 -21.30 1.66
C ASP A 155 11.21 -20.00 0.84
N VAL A 156 12.32 -19.28 0.58
CA VAL A 156 12.33 -18.04 -0.24
C VAL A 156 12.97 -18.28 -1.61
N ASP A 157 12.16 -18.10 -2.65
CA ASP A 157 12.58 -18.14 -4.04
C ASP A 157 12.86 -16.71 -4.55
N ILE A 158 14.14 -16.37 -4.71
CA ILE A 158 14.59 -15.04 -5.11
C ILE A 158 14.17 -14.70 -6.54
N GLU A 159 14.15 -15.67 -7.45
CA GLU A 159 13.74 -15.44 -8.85
C GLU A 159 12.25 -15.13 -8.91
N ARG A 160 11.44 -15.83 -8.12
CA ARG A 160 10.02 -15.53 -7.97
C ARG A 160 9.78 -14.15 -7.33
N CYS A 161 10.58 -13.75 -6.34
CA CYS A 161 10.50 -12.40 -5.78
C CYS A 161 10.80 -11.34 -6.84
N ALA A 162 11.87 -11.54 -7.63
CA ALA A 162 12.24 -10.67 -8.73
C ALA A 162 11.14 -10.58 -9.80
N MET A 163 10.52 -11.71 -10.16
CA MET A 163 9.38 -11.72 -11.07
C MET A 163 8.22 -10.87 -10.53
N MET A 164 7.82 -11.06 -9.27
CA MET A 164 6.74 -10.30 -8.66
C MET A 164 7.03 -8.79 -8.63
N ALA A 165 8.24 -8.38 -8.26
CA ALA A 165 8.64 -6.99 -8.23
C ALA A 165 8.59 -6.35 -9.63
N LYS A 166 9.08 -7.04 -10.66
CA LYS A 166 9.00 -6.60 -12.06
C LYS A 166 7.56 -6.47 -12.55
N ASN A 167 6.69 -7.41 -12.17
CA ASN A 167 5.27 -7.35 -12.51
C ASN A 167 4.60 -6.12 -11.88
N GLY A 168 4.97 -5.75 -10.65
CA GLY A 168 4.50 -4.51 -10.01
C GLY A 168 4.88 -3.25 -10.80
N ILE A 169 6.14 -3.16 -11.27
CA ILE A 169 6.56 -2.06 -12.17
C ILE A 169 5.79 -2.09 -13.49
N ARG A 170 5.61 -3.26 -14.09
CA ARG A 170 4.83 -3.43 -15.33
C ARG A 170 3.38 -2.97 -15.17
N MET A 171 2.75 -3.23 -14.01
CA MET A 171 1.41 -2.74 -13.69
C MET A 171 1.40 -1.21 -13.55
N HIS A 172 2.36 -0.62 -12.85
CA HIS A 172 2.50 0.84 -12.78
C HIS A 172 2.74 1.49 -14.15
N MET A 173 3.50 0.85 -15.05
CA MET A 173 3.68 1.36 -16.42
C MET A 173 2.37 1.46 -17.21
N GLN A 174 1.32 0.73 -16.84
CA GLN A 174 -0.02 0.90 -17.43
C GLN A 174 -0.64 2.24 -17.02
N GLU A 175 -0.44 2.66 -15.76
CA GLU A 175 -0.86 3.98 -15.26
C GLU A 175 -0.08 5.11 -15.96
N VAL A 176 1.24 4.97 -16.09
CA VAL A 176 2.08 5.94 -16.82
C VAL A 176 1.63 6.09 -18.27
N LYS A 177 1.35 4.98 -18.95
CA LYS A 177 0.85 5.01 -20.32
C LYS A 177 -0.52 5.69 -20.41
N ALA A 178 -1.44 5.34 -19.52
CA ALA A 178 -2.77 5.96 -19.50
C ALA A 178 -2.67 7.47 -19.21
N CYS A 179 -1.78 7.90 -18.32
CA CYS A 179 -1.53 9.31 -18.03
C CYS A 179 -0.99 10.05 -19.26
N LEU A 180 -0.04 9.46 -19.98
CA LEU A 180 0.51 10.03 -21.20
C LEU A 180 -0.57 10.21 -22.28
N GLU A 181 -1.56 9.32 -22.33
CA GLU A 181 -2.62 9.30 -23.35
C GLU A 181 -3.83 10.17 -23.00
N SER A 182 -4.10 10.44 -21.72
CA SER A 182 -5.41 10.96 -21.29
C SER A 182 -5.40 12.09 -20.27
N ILE A 183 -4.22 12.57 -19.83
CA ILE A 183 -4.18 13.72 -18.92
C ILE A 183 -4.84 14.95 -19.55
N SER A 184 -5.55 15.73 -18.73
CA SER A 184 -6.08 17.03 -19.17
C SER A 184 -5.00 18.10 -19.21
N GLU A 185 -5.17 19.11 -20.07
CA GLU A 185 -4.26 20.27 -20.11
C GLU A 185 -4.26 21.01 -18.77
N ASP A 186 -5.43 21.16 -18.13
CA ASP A 186 -5.57 21.83 -16.84
C ASP A 186 -4.76 21.13 -15.73
N GLU A 187 -4.84 19.79 -15.65
CA GLU A 187 -4.11 19.01 -14.66
C GLU A 187 -2.60 19.04 -14.90
N LEU A 188 -2.18 18.96 -16.17
CA LEU A 188 -0.78 19.07 -16.56
C LEU A 188 -0.20 20.43 -16.19
N ASP A 189 -0.91 21.52 -16.50
CA ASP A 189 -0.45 22.88 -16.21
C ASP A 189 -0.42 23.16 -14.70
N ALA A 190 -1.42 22.68 -13.95
CA ALA A 190 -1.41 22.69 -12.49
C ALA A 190 -0.20 21.97 -11.90
N TRP A 191 0.10 20.76 -12.38
CA TRP A 191 1.28 20.02 -11.93
C TRP A 191 2.57 20.76 -12.29
N ARG A 192 2.67 21.30 -13.52
CA ARG A 192 3.85 22.07 -13.97
C ARG A 192 4.07 23.32 -13.13
N SER A 193 3.01 23.99 -12.69
CA SER A 193 3.08 25.14 -11.79
C SER A 193 3.41 24.78 -10.35
N GLY A 194 3.67 23.50 -10.04
CA GLY A 194 4.04 23.05 -8.71
C GLY A 194 2.87 22.72 -7.79
N GLN A 195 1.64 22.61 -8.30
CA GLN A 195 0.50 22.19 -7.49
C GLN A 195 0.71 20.77 -6.95
N ARG A 196 0.48 20.59 -5.65
CA ARG A 196 0.63 19.32 -4.95
C ARG A 196 -0.53 19.09 -4.01
N HIS A 197 -0.88 17.83 -3.80
CA HIS A 197 -1.85 17.46 -2.77
C HIS A 197 -1.28 17.76 -1.38
N TYR A 198 -2.18 17.91 -0.40
CA TYR A 198 -1.77 18.09 1.00
C TYR A 198 -0.80 16.99 1.45
N TRP A 199 -1.13 15.72 1.20
CA TRP A 199 -0.15 14.62 1.23
C TRP A 199 0.22 14.25 -0.21
N PRO A 200 1.35 14.73 -0.76
CA PRO A 200 1.79 14.38 -2.11
C PRO A 200 2.33 12.95 -2.14
N ALA A 201 2.46 12.37 -3.33
CA ALA A 201 3.18 11.11 -3.49
C ALA A 201 4.63 11.27 -3.00
N PRO A 202 5.21 10.28 -2.28
CA PRO A 202 6.62 10.34 -1.92
C PRO A 202 7.49 10.41 -3.19
N ASP A 203 8.20 11.52 -3.36
CA ASP A 203 9.09 11.76 -4.50
C ASP A 203 10.44 12.37 -4.12
N GLY A 204 10.71 12.41 -2.81
CA GLY A 204 11.91 13.04 -2.26
C GLY A 204 11.91 14.56 -2.42
N ARG A 205 10.77 15.21 -2.71
CA ARG A 205 10.64 16.68 -2.73
C ARG A 205 9.77 17.17 -1.59
N GLY A 206 9.87 18.46 -1.30
CA GLY A 206 9.05 19.11 -0.29
C GLY A 206 7.54 19.13 -0.60
N TYR A 207 6.79 19.61 0.38
CA TYR A 207 5.33 19.73 0.30
C TYR A 207 4.83 20.89 -0.56
N SER A 208 5.71 21.85 -0.87
CA SER A 208 5.42 23.02 -1.70
C SER A 208 6.49 23.16 -2.77
N LEU A 209 6.09 23.59 -3.96
CA LEU A 209 6.97 23.86 -5.09
C LEU A 209 6.48 25.14 -5.78
N ASP A 210 7.39 26.06 -6.10
CA ASP A 210 7.04 27.24 -6.92
C ASP A 210 6.75 26.85 -8.38
N LYS A 211 7.50 25.86 -8.88
CA LYS A 211 7.35 25.23 -10.19
C LYS A 211 7.91 23.82 -10.11
N HIS A 212 7.33 22.87 -10.82
CA HIS A 212 7.92 21.53 -10.85
C HIS A 212 9.27 21.55 -11.59
N PRO A 213 10.37 21.06 -11.00
CA PRO A 213 11.72 21.16 -11.60
C PRO A 213 11.87 20.34 -12.89
N LEU A 214 11.00 19.35 -13.08
CA LEU A 214 10.95 18.52 -14.30
C LEU A 214 9.85 18.95 -15.28
N ALA A 215 9.21 20.10 -15.06
CA ALA A 215 8.20 20.63 -15.97
C ALA A 215 8.83 20.98 -17.33
N GLN A 216 8.21 20.51 -18.41
CA GLN A 216 8.60 20.80 -19.79
C GLN A 216 7.56 21.68 -20.49
N THR A 217 7.83 22.07 -21.72
CA THR A 217 6.92 22.89 -22.54
C THR A 217 6.26 22.05 -23.62
N GLY A 218 5.01 22.36 -23.96
CA GLY A 218 4.26 21.68 -25.01
C GLY A 218 3.45 20.50 -24.46
N GLN A 219 3.28 19.47 -25.29
CA GLN A 219 2.55 18.26 -24.89
C GLN A 219 3.21 17.57 -23.69
N ILE A 220 2.43 16.75 -22.97
CA ILE A 220 2.96 15.93 -21.89
C ILE A 220 4.11 15.05 -22.41
N THR A 221 5.16 14.96 -21.62
CA THR A 221 6.31 14.09 -21.88
C THR A 221 6.27 12.81 -21.06
N LEU A 222 7.06 11.81 -21.47
CA LEU A 222 7.14 10.53 -20.77
C LEU A 222 7.59 10.66 -19.30
N ILE A 223 8.51 11.59 -19.01
CA ILE A 223 8.97 11.87 -17.65
C ILE A 223 7.85 12.50 -16.82
N GLU A 224 7.12 13.47 -17.39
CA GLU A 224 5.98 14.09 -16.70
C GLU A 224 4.90 13.05 -16.40
N ALA A 225 4.61 12.13 -17.33
CA ALA A 225 3.66 11.04 -17.10
C ALA A 225 4.09 10.11 -15.95
N TRP A 226 5.38 9.79 -15.80
CA TRP A 226 5.88 9.02 -14.65
C TRP A 226 5.68 9.78 -13.34
N GLU A 227 6.02 11.07 -13.31
CA GLU A 227 5.91 11.87 -12.08
C GLU A 227 4.45 12.11 -11.68
N ILE A 228 3.54 12.31 -12.64
CA ILE A 228 2.11 12.57 -12.40
C ILE A 228 1.37 11.29 -12.04
N ALA A 229 1.60 10.19 -12.77
CA ALA A 229 0.94 8.92 -12.49
C ALA A 229 1.42 8.26 -11.19
N ARG A 230 2.46 8.79 -10.55
CA ARG A 230 3.00 8.27 -9.29
C ARG A 230 1.93 8.24 -8.20
N PRO A 231 1.66 7.08 -7.59
CA PRO A 231 0.68 6.99 -6.52
C PRO A 231 1.24 7.58 -5.22
N TRP A 232 0.35 7.98 -4.33
CA TRP A 232 0.71 8.07 -2.92
C TRP A 232 0.91 6.67 -2.34
N PHE A 233 1.88 6.53 -1.45
CA PHE A 233 2.14 5.36 -0.61
C PHE A 233 2.81 5.86 0.68
N VAL A 234 2.94 5.00 1.68
CA VAL A 234 3.69 5.35 2.90
C VAL A 234 5.16 5.60 2.54
N ASP A 235 5.70 6.75 2.91
CA ASP A 235 7.13 7.04 2.67
C ASP A 235 7.97 5.92 3.31
N PRO A 236 8.84 5.22 2.55
CA PRO A 236 9.64 4.11 3.06
C PRO A 236 10.52 4.45 4.27
N ASP A 237 10.80 5.73 4.51
CA ASP A 237 11.60 6.19 5.64
C ASP A 237 10.73 6.56 6.87
N ALA A 238 9.41 6.66 6.72
CA ALA A 238 8.51 6.98 7.83
C ALA A 238 8.46 5.84 8.86
N LYS A 239 8.27 6.20 10.14
CA LYS A 239 8.07 5.18 11.18
C LYS A 239 6.76 4.41 10.96
N PRO A 240 6.71 3.11 11.30
CA PRO A 240 5.52 2.28 11.10
C PRO A 240 4.26 2.89 11.73
N PHE A 241 3.13 2.79 11.02
CA PHE A 241 1.80 3.25 11.45
C PHE A 241 1.62 4.77 11.61
N MET A 242 2.63 5.57 11.27
CA MET A 242 2.57 7.03 11.45
C MET A 242 1.82 7.75 10.32
N MET A 243 1.56 7.07 9.21
CA MET A 243 0.92 7.61 8.00
C MET A 243 -0.43 6.93 7.70
N ASN A 244 -1.13 6.49 8.74
CA ASN A 244 -2.45 5.87 8.61
C ASN A 244 -3.55 6.89 8.28
N ALA A 245 -4.62 6.40 7.64
CA ALA A 245 -5.92 7.06 7.70
C ALA A 245 -6.67 6.61 8.96
N VAL A 246 -7.11 7.59 9.77
CA VAL A 246 -7.88 7.36 10.99
C VAL A 246 -9.26 7.99 10.84
N HIS A 247 -10.30 7.22 11.17
CA HIS A 247 -11.69 7.66 11.16
C HIS A 247 -11.91 8.92 12.02
N PRO A 248 -12.86 9.82 11.71
CA PRO A 248 -13.17 11.03 12.51
C PRO A 248 -13.33 10.83 13.99
N GLU A 249 -13.97 9.75 14.37
CA GLU A 249 -14.16 9.35 15.77
C GLU A 249 -13.09 8.35 16.26
N HIS A 250 -11.97 8.22 15.56
CA HIS A 250 -10.77 7.46 15.94
C HIS A 250 -10.89 5.95 16.19
N TRP A 251 -12.07 5.35 16.00
CA TRP A 251 -12.30 3.92 16.29
C TRP A 251 -11.87 2.95 15.18
N PHE A 252 -11.61 3.44 13.97
CA PHE A 252 -11.16 2.64 12.83
C PHE A 252 -9.94 3.27 12.15
N GLN A 253 -9.02 2.43 11.68
CA GLN A 253 -7.84 2.87 10.94
C GLN A 253 -7.40 1.86 9.87
N GLY A 254 -6.66 2.37 8.90
CA GLY A 254 -6.05 1.58 7.84
C GLY A 254 -4.84 2.30 7.25
N GLU A 255 -4.01 1.52 6.56
CA GLU A 255 -2.87 1.98 5.78
C GLU A 255 -3.11 1.49 4.35
N TYR A 256 -3.08 2.39 3.37
CA TYR A 256 -3.25 2.05 1.96
C TYR A 256 -1.88 1.70 1.37
N ASP A 257 -1.80 0.64 0.56
CA ASP A 257 -0.56 0.29 -0.13
C ASP A 257 -0.25 1.39 -1.18
N LEU A 258 -1.17 1.63 -2.13
CA LEU A 258 -1.06 2.70 -3.12
C LEU A 258 -2.39 3.46 -3.31
N VAL A 259 -2.31 4.78 -3.52
CA VAL A 259 -3.44 5.63 -3.91
C VAL A 259 -3.07 6.50 -5.11
N TYR A 260 -3.56 6.14 -6.29
CA TYR A 260 -3.42 6.94 -7.52
C TYR A 260 -4.42 8.10 -7.50
N ARG A 261 -3.97 9.29 -7.91
CA ARG A 261 -4.74 10.54 -7.90
C ARG A 261 -4.40 11.42 -9.11
N TRP A 262 -4.58 10.86 -10.29
CA TRP A 262 -4.30 11.52 -11.56
C TRP A 262 -5.47 11.31 -12.53
N GLY A 263 -5.62 12.18 -13.51
CA GLY A 263 -6.70 12.12 -14.51
C GLY A 263 -8.08 12.38 -13.90
N GLY A 264 -8.14 13.22 -12.86
CA GLY A 264 -9.36 13.50 -12.09
C GLY A 264 -9.94 12.31 -11.31
N GLN A 265 -9.22 11.18 -11.22
CA GLN A 265 -9.68 9.96 -10.58
C GLN A 265 -8.84 9.61 -9.34
N ASN A 266 -9.49 9.05 -8.33
CA ASN A 266 -8.89 8.47 -7.15
C ASN A 266 -9.05 6.95 -7.21
N LYS A 267 -7.93 6.22 -7.14
CA LYS A 267 -7.92 4.75 -7.19
C LYS A 267 -7.08 4.21 -6.05
N ILE A 268 -7.65 3.28 -5.28
CA ILE A 268 -6.92 2.55 -4.24
C ILE A 268 -6.48 1.20 -4.81
N VAL A 269 -5.19 0.91 -4.68
CA VAL A 269 -4.59 -0.36 -5.08
C VAL A 269 -4.00 -1.05 -3.84
N ASP A 270 -4.32 -2.32 -3.69
CA ASP A 270 -3.79 -3.21 -2.66
C ASP A 270 -2.84 -4.23 -3.33
N ILE A 271 -1.56 -4.18 -2.97
CA ILE A 271 -0.51 -5.01 -3.57
C ILE A 271 -0.46 -6.35 -2.84
N LYS A 272 -0.41 -7.45 -3.59
CA LYS A 272 -0.25 -8.79 -3.00
C LYS A 272 0.83 -9.57 -3.74
N ALA A 273 1.93 -9.83 -3.04
CA ALA A 273 3.00 -10.74 -3.44
C ALA A 273 2.54 -12.22 -3.38
N SER A 274 1.51 -12.55 -4.15
CA SER A 274 0.88 -13.87 -4.16
C SER A 274 0.21 -14.16 -5.51
N LEU A 275 -0.14 -15.44 -5.73
CA LEU A 275 -0.94 -15.86 -6.89
C LEU A 275 -2.42 -15.49 -6.73
N GLY A 276 -2.89 -15.16 -5.53
CA GLY A 276 -4.30 -14.92 -5.27
C GLY A 276 -5.19 -16.15 -5.34
N ASN A 277 -4.64 -17.37 -5.24
CA ASN A 277 -5.38 -18.63 -5.34
C ASN A 277 -5.67 -19.30 -3.98
N SER A 278 -5.86 -18.50 -2.93
CA SER A 278 -6.09 -19.01 -1.57
C SER A 278 -7.30 -18.34 -0.94
N ASP A 279 -7.82 -18.92 0.15
CA ASP A 279 -8.93 -18.37 0.93
C ASP A 279 -8.72 -16.90 1.35
N ARG A 280 -7.46 -16.45 1.53
CA ARG A 280 -7.14 -15.05 1.84
C ARG A 280 -7.56 -14.07 0.75
N SER A 281 -7.73 -14.51 -0.49
CA SER A 281 -8.13 -13.62 -1.58
C SER A 281 -9.50 -12.99 -1.37
N GLY A 282 -10.40 -13.66 -0.64
CA GLY A 282 -11.66 -13.04 -0.24
C GLY A 282 -11.48 -11.96 0.82
N ASP A 283 -10.49 -12.10 1.71
CA ASP A 283 -10.19 -11.08 2.73
C ASP A 283 -9.67 -9.79 2.09
N TYR A 284 -8.91 -9.88 0.99
CA TYR A 284 -8.40 -8.72 0.26
C TYR A 284 -9.54 -7.92 -0.40
N VAL A 285 -10.59 -8.59 -0.87
CA VAL A 285 -11.79 -7.93 -1.40
C VAL A 285 -12.51 -7.16 -0.30
N GLU A 286 -12.75 -7.80 0.85
CA GLU A 286 -13.39 -7.14 2.00
C GLU A 286 -12.52 -6.00 2.56
N GLN A 287 -11.20 -6.16 2.54
CA GLN A 287 -10.25 -5.11 2.92
C GLN A 287 -10.40 -3.87 2.04
N LEU A 288 -10.45 -4.02 0.72
CA LEU A 288 -10.63 -2.88 -0.18
C LEU A 288 -11.99 -2.20 0.00
N ARG A 289 -13.08 -2.95 0.27
CA ARG A 289 -14.38 -2.36 0.59
C ARG A 289 -14.32 -1.52 1.88
N MET A 290 -13.65 -2.03 2.92
CA MET A 290 -13.41 -1.28 4.16
C MET A 290 -12.51 -0.05 3.96
N TYR A 291 -11.54 -0.13 3.04
CA TYR A 291 -10.70 0.99 2.66
C TYR A 291 -11.46 2.06 1.85
N ALA A 292 -12.44 1.68 1.04
CA ALA A 292 -13.35 2.63 0.41
C ALA A 292 -14.19 3.39 1.46
N TYR A 293 -14.71 2.68 2.48
CA TYR A 293 -15.39 3.31 3.61
C TYR A 293 -14.47 4.25 4.39
N LEU A 294 -13.25 3.80 4.70
CA LEU A 294 -12.29 4.64 5.40
C LEU A 294 -11.95 5.89 4.58
N TRP A 295 -11.77 5.76 3.27
CA TRP A 295 -11.59 6.92 2.39
C TRP A 295 -12.78 7.85 2.51
N TRP A 296 -14.00 7.39 2.21
CA TRP A 296 -15.23 8.19 2.27
C TRP A 296 -15.39 8.94 3.61
N SER A 297 -15.22 8.25 4.74
CA SER A 297 -15.34 8.84 6.08
C SER A 297 -14.22 9.85 6.44
N THR A 298 -13.10 9.85 5.72
CA THR A 298 -11.94 10.70 6.01
C THR A 298 -11.77 11.85 5.00
N THR A 299 -12.68 11.96 4.02
CA THR A 299 -12.55 12.85 2.87
C THR A 299 -13.84 13.61 2.56
N ASP A 300 -14.61 13.94 3.60
CA ASP A 300 -15.88 14.65 3.46
C ASP A 300 -16.83 13.94 2.47
N ASN A 301 -16.95 12.62 2.62
CA ASN A 301 -17.83 11.75 1.84
C ASN A 301 -17.48 11.66 0.33
N GLN A 302 -16.24 11.98 -0.04
CA GLN A 302 -15.78 11.77 -1.42
C GLN A 302 -15.70 10.27 -1.74
N MET A 303 -16.39 9.84 -2.79
CA MET A 303 -16.32 8.46 -3.30
C MET A 303 -14.97 8.18 -3.96
N ILE A 304 -14.50 6.93 -3.87
CA ILE A 304 -13.37 6.43 -4.65
C ILE A 304 -13.85 5.98 -6.03
N ASP A 305 -13.06 6.19 -7.08
CA ASP A 305 -13.46 5.87 -8.45
C ASP A 305 -13.17 4.41 -8.82
N SER A 306 -12.10 3.83 -8.24
CA SER A 306 -11.70 2.44 -8.51
C SER A 306 -10.98 1.79 -7.33
N LEU A 307 -11.19 0.48 -7.21
CA LEU A 307 -10.53 -0.40 -6.25
C LEU A 307 -9.89 -1.56 -7.00
N GLU A 308 -8.60 -1.80 -6.77
CA GLU A 308 -7.86 -2.86 -7.46
C GLU A 308 -6.96 -3.66 -6.52
N ILE A 309 -6.87 -4.97 -6.76
CA ILE A 309 -5.88 -5.85 -6.13
C ILE A 309 -4.86 -6.25 -7.18
N TRP A 310 -3.58 -5.99 -6.91
CA TRP A 310 -2.48 -6.36 -7.79
C TRP A 310 -1.85 -7.66 -7.33
N TYR A 311 -2.20 -8.77 -7.98
CA TYR A 311 -1.63 -10.09 -7.69
C TYR A 311 -0.33 -10.29 -8.46
N LEU A 312 0.78 -9.88 -7.84
CA LEU A 312 2.08 -9.80 -8.48
C LEU A 312 2.56 -11.14 -9.04
N ALA A 313 2.30 -12.26 -8.36
CA ALA A 313 2.75 -13.58 -8.84
C ALA A 313 1.89 -14.11 -9.99
N ALA A 314 0.65 -13.66 -10.10
CA ALA A 314 -0.27 -14.03 -11.18
C ALA A 314 -0.19 -13.05 -12.37
N ASP A 315 0.57 -11.96 -12.22
CA ASP A 315 0.67 -10.87 -13.18
C ASP A 315 -0.70 -10.28 -13.56
N ALA A 316 -1.62 -10.26 -12.59
CA ALA A 316 -3.03 -9.95 -12.79
C ALA A 316 -3.51 -8.81 -11.90
N ILE A 317 -4.33 -7.92 -12.48
CA ILE A 317 -5.07 -6.88 -11.78
C ILE A 317 -6.52 -7.35 -11.63
N LYS A 318 -7.03 -7.34 -10.40
CA LYS A 318 -8.43 -7.64 -10.09
C LYS A 318 -9.14 -6.36 -9.67
N SER A 319 -10.11 -5.92 -10.45
CA SER A 319 -11.02 -4.85 -10.03
C SER A 319 -12.00 -5.35 -8.97
N VAL A 320 -12.25 -4.52 -7.97
CA VAL A 320 -13.25 -4.72 -6.92
C VAL A 320 -14.35 -3.68 -7.12
N GLN A 321 -15.61 -4.10 -6.98
CA GLN A 321 -16.73 -3.18 -7.07
C GLN A 321 -16.64 -2.15 -5.94
N VAL A 322 -16.66 -0.87 -6.31
CA VAL A 322 -16.79 0.24 -5.36
C VAL A 322 -18.18 0.15 -4.69
N PRO A 323 -18.26 0.09 -3.35
CA PRO A 323 -19.55 0.10 -2.68
C PRO A 323 -20.30 1.41 -2.95
N VAL A 324 -21.61 1.36 -3.13
CA VAL A 324 -22.44 2.58 -3.20
C VAL A 324 -22.57 3.22 -1.82
N GLU A 325 -23.04 4.47 -1.76
CA GLU A 325 -23.13 5.24 -0.51
C GLU A 325 -23.92 4.50 0.57
N GLU A 326 -25.05 3.90 0.23
CA GLU A 326 -25.87 3.13 1.19
C GLU A 326 -25.12 1.88 1.72
N GLU A 327 -24.27 1.25 0.90
CA GLU A 327 -23.42 0.15 1.34
C GLU A 327 -22.29 0.63 2.25
N LEU A 328 -21.76 1.83 2.02
CA LEU A 328 -20.74 2.45 2.89
C LEU A 328 -21.31 2.83 4.25
N GLU A 329 -22.52 3.39 4.30
CA GLU A 329 -23.23 3.69 5.57
C GLU A 329 -23.51 2.42 6.38
N ALA A 330 -23.99 1.37 5.71
CA ALA A 330 -24.23 0.08 6.34
C ALA A 330 -22.93 -0.55 6.85
N LEU A 331 -21.86 -0.49 6.05
CA LEU A 331 -20.53 -0.97 6.43
C LEU A 331 -19.98 -0.20 7.63
N GLY A 332 -20.13 1.13 7.65
CA GLY A 332 -19.73 1.96 8.79
C GLY A 332 -20.44 1.59 10.08
N SER A 333 -21.75 1.37 10.00
CA SER A 333 -22.57 0.92 11.13
C SER A 333 -22.15 -0.46 11.65
N GLU A 334 -21.90 -1.41 10.73
CA GLU A 334 -21.40 -2.75 11.08
C GLU A 334 -20.02 -2.68 11.76
N LEU A 335 -19.09 -1.92 11.18
CA LEU A 335 -17.73 -1.77 11.71
C LEU A 335 -17.72 -1.08 13.07
N LYS A 336 -18.56 -0.06 13.28
CA LYS A 336 -18.69 0.62 14.58
C LYS A 336 -19.25 -0.32 15.64
N SER A 337 -20.32 -1.05 15.32
CA SER A 337 -20.91 -2.04 16.22
C SER A 337 -19.88 -3.11 16.60
N LEU A 338 -19.12 -3.59 15.63
CA LEU A 338 -18.08 -4.58 15.87
C LEU A 338 -16.92 -4.01 16.70
N TRP A 339 -16.53 -2.76 16.47
CA TRP A 339 -15.51 -2.11 17.32
C TRP A 339 -15.98 -2.03 18.77
N SER A 340 -17.23 -1.61 19.02
CA SER A 340 -17.80 -1.55 20.38
C SER A 340 -17.76 -2.91 21.07
N GLU A 341 -18.26 -3.96 20.40
CA GLU A 341 -18.23 -5.34 20.91
C GLU A 341 -16.80 -5.80 21.24
N LEU A 342 -15.84 -5.54 20.35
CA LEU A 342 -14.49 -6.08 20.47
C LEU A 342 -13.56 -5.27 21.36
N ARG A 343 -13.78 -3.96 21.51
CA ARG A 343 -12.81 -3.02 22.08
C ARG A 343 -13.32 -2.22 23.27
N GLU A 344 -14.60 -1.88 23.33
CA GLU A 344 -15.16 -1.22 24.52
C GLU A 344 -15.40 -2.24 25.63
N GLU A 345 -16.03 -3.37 25.29
CA GLU A 345 -16.33 -4.43 26.27
C GLU A 345 -15.20 -5.47 26.38
N THR A 346 -14.51 -5.75 25.27
CA THR A 346 -13.54 -6.86 25.11
C THR A 346 -14.13 -8.22 25.54
N PRO A 347 -14.56 -9.07 24.60
CA PRO A 347 -15.29 -10.30 24.94
C PRO A 347 -14.40 -11.31 25.66
N ASN A 348 -15.02 -12.11 26.54
CA ASN A 348 -14.40 -13.31 27.09
C ASN A 348 -14.41 -14.48 26.08
N ILE A 349 -13.83 -15.62 26.48
CA ILE A 349 -13.69 -16.77 25.58
C ILE A 349 -15.04 -17.40 25.21
N GLU A 350 -16.05 -17.27 26.07
CA GLU A 350 -17.43 -17.71 25.85
C GLU A 350 -18.12 -16.87 24.77
N GLY A 351 -17.87 -15.56 24.74
CA GLY A 351 -18.30 -14.66 23.67
C GLY A 351 -17.58 -14.86 22.33
N CYS A 352 -16.54 -15.70 22.30
CA CYS A 352 -15.74 -15.99 21.11
C CYS A 352 -15.86 -17.48 20.72
N PRO A 353 -16.99 -17.93 20.14
CA PRO A 353 -17.21 -19.35 19.87
C PRO A 353 -16.25 -19.91 18.81
N PRO A 354 -15.85 -21.20 18.90
CA PRO A 354 -14.98 -21.85 17.91
C PRO A 354 -15.80 -22.28 16.67
N LYS A 355 -16.48 -21.33 16.04
CA LYS A 355 -17.32 -21.52 14.84
C LYS A 355 -16.65 -20.81 13.66
N PRO A 356 -15.61 -21.41 13.04
CA PRO A 356 -14.96 -20.77 11.91
C PRO A 356 -15.88 -20.73 10.68
N ALA A 357 -15.79 -19.67 9.89
CA ALA A 357 -16.41 -19.58 8.59
C ALA A 357 -15.84 -20.65 7.63
N PRO A 358 -16.61 -21.11 6.62
CA PRO A 358 -16.07 -21.99 5.60
C PRO A 358 -14.92 -21.32 4.85
N MET A 359 -13.95 -22.12 4.37
CA MET A 359 -12.95 -21.60 3.46
C MET A 359 -13.59 -21.25 2.11
N ARG A 360 -13.05 -20.22 1.45
CA ARG A 360 -13.39 -19.84 0.09
C ARG A 360 -12.35 -20.40 -0.88
N SER A 361 -12.77 -20.62 -2.11
CA SER A 361 -11.92 -21.15 -3.19
C SER A 361 -11.65 -20.08 -4.24
N PHE A 362 -10.40 -19.96 -4.67
CA PHE A 362 -9.98 -18.97 -5.65
C PHE A 362 -8.94 -19.57 -6.61
N GLY A 363 -9.06 -19.24 -7.89
CA GLY A 363 -8.02 -19.43 -8.89
C GLY A 363 -6.98 -18.29 -8.89
N PRO A 364 -5.94 -18.38 -9.74
CA PRO A 364 -4.96 -17.30 -9.91
C PRO A 364 -5.62 -15.95 -10.22
N GLY A 365 -5.06 -14.87 -9.67
CA GLY A 365 -5.60 -13.50 -9.82
C GLY A 365 -6.83 -13.23 -8.95
N GLY A 366 -7.12 -14.05 -7.94
CA GLY A 366 -8.27 -13.84 -7.05
C GLY A 366 -9.62 -14.05 -7.72
N VAL A 367 -9.67 -14.90 -8.75
CA VAL A 367 -10.91 -15.27 -9.43
C VAL A 367 -11.66 -16.29 -8.56
N PRO A 368 -12.92 -16.02 -8.13
CA PRO A 368 -13.69 -16.98 -7.36
C PRO A 368 -13.82 -18.31 -8.10
N SER A 369 -13.60 -19.42 -7.39
CA SER A 369 -13.73 -20.77 -7.92
C SER A 369 -14.93 -21.47 -7.29
N SER A 370 -15.67 -22.24 -8.10
CA SER A 370 -16.74 -23.12 -7.62
C SER A 370 -16.20 -24.43 -7.04
N GLU A 371 -14.90 -24.69 -7.14
CA GLU A 371 -14.28 -25.88 -6.56
C GLU A 371 -14.38 -25.87 -5.04
N THR A 372 -14.72 -27.02 -4.46
CA THR A 372 -14.74 -27.16 -3.01
C THR A 372 -13.31 -27.02 -2.45
N PRO A 373 -13.09 -26.17 -1.43
CA PRO A 373 -11.77 -26.04 -0.82
C PRO A 373 -11.25 -27.39 -0.31
N GLN A 374 -10.01 -27.72 -0.66
CA GLN A 374 -9.36 -28.97 -0.20
C GLN A 374 -9.05 -28.99 1.30
N LYS A 375 -9.06 -27.82 1.94
CA LYS A 375 -8.78 -27.63 3.36
C LYS A 375 -10.00 -27.01 4.05
N SER A 376 -10.15 -27.32 5.33
CA SER A 376 -11.13 -26.69 6.21
C SER A 376 -10.42 -25.97 7.35
N ARG A 377 -11.09 -24.96 7.93
CA ARG A 377 -10.61 -24.35 9.18
C ARG A 377 -10.77 -25.34 10.34
N CYS A 378 -9.91 -25.21 11.36
CA CYS A 378 -9.97 -26.10 12.51
C CYS A 378 -11.27 -25.91 13.30
N GLN A 379 -12.01 -26.99 13.55
CA GLN A 379 -13.31 -26.95 14.24
C GLN A 379 -13.19 -26.98 15.77
N ARG A 380 -11.99 -27.22 16.31
CA ARG A 380 -11.68 -27.24 17.75
C ARG A 380 -10.32 -26.57 17.96
N CYS A 381 -10.23 -25.62 18.88
CA CYS A 381 -9.03 -24.78 19.04
C CYS A 381 -8.46 -24.87 20.46
#